data_AF-A0A9D5VZ54-F1
#
_entry.id   AF-A0A9D5VZ54-F1
#
_cell.length_a   1.000
_cell.length_b   1.000
_cell.length_c   1.000
_cell.angle_alpha   90.00
_cell.angle_beta   90.00
_cell.angle_gamma   90.00
#
_symmetry.space_group_name_H-M   'P 1'
#
loop_
_entity.id
_entity.type
_entity.pdbx_description
1 polymer ?
#
loop_
_entity_poly.entity_id
_entity_poly.type
_entity_poly.pdbx_seq_one_letter_code
_entity_poly.pdbx_strand_id
1 'polypeptide(L)'
;DSIYNQDDSENDKMRLVEVYKTLGIKDITIESFETRFIEGKDKAAITITIKEGRPAAIENISIEGNILIPTEKLLSDIRIKSGNIYNEEIAMNAIHIITSQYIKLGYKDVNVTYSIENGKSDIQ
;
A
#
# COMPACT_ATOMS: atom_id res chain seq x y z
N ASP A 1 31.97 -19.79 -15.36
CA ASP A 1 31.57 -19.99 -13.96
C ASP A 1 31.17 -18.66 -13.33
N SER A 2 29.88 -18.34 -13.36
CA SER A 2 29.35 -17.19 -12.62
C SER A 2 28.98 -17.67 -11.23
N ILE A 3 29.80 -17.29 -10.26
CA ILE A 3 29.63 -17.58 -8.84
C ILE A 3 28.35 -16.86 -8.40
N TYR A 4 27.25 -17.60 -8.27
CA TYR A 4 26.02 -17.09 -7.66
C TYR A 4 26.35 -16.74 -6.20
N ASN A 5 26.55 -15.45 -5.95
CA ASN A 5 26.95 -14.94 -4.65
C ASN A 5 25.68 -14.76 -3.83
N GLN A 6 25.64 -15.31 -2.62
CA GLN A 6 24.47 -15.25 -1.74
C GLN A 6 23.95 -13.81 -1.52
N ASP A 7 24.86 -12.82 -1.61
CA ASP A 7 24.57 -11.38 -1.53
C ASP A 7 23.69 -10.85 -2.67
N ASP A 8 23.77 -11.40 -3.89
CA ASP A 8 22.92 -10.96 -5.01
C ASP A 8 21.46 -11.32 -4.76
N SER A 9 21.21 -12.45 -4.10
CA SER A 9 19.86 -12.91 -3.76
C SER A 9 19.18 -12.07 -2.69
N GLU A 10 19.93 -11.51 -1.74
CA GLU A 10 19.41 -10.60 -0.72
C GLU A 10 19.11 -9.21 -1.29
N ASN A 11 19.97 -8.71 -2.20
CA ASN A 11 19.72 -7.45 -2.90
C ASN A 11 18.48 -7.52 -3.79
N ASP A 12 18.27 -8.65 -4.46
CA ASP A 12 17.07 -8.84 -5.29
C ASP A 12 15.79 -8.96 -4.45
N LYS A 13 15.85 -9.58 -3.26
CA LYS A 13 14.74 -9.53 -2.30
C LYS A 13 14.41 -8.11 -1.87
N MET A 14 15.41 -7.30 -1.54
CA MET A 14 15.19 -5.92 -1.13
C MET A 14 14.55 -5.08 -2.22
N ARG A 15 15.00 -5.22 -3.48
CA ARG A 15 14.39 -4.54 -4.63
C ARG A 15 12.95 -4.97 -4.86
N LEU A 16 12.65 -6.25 -4.68
CA LEU A 16 11.27 -6.74 -4.80
C LEU A 16 10.37 -6.15 -3.72
N VAL A 17 10.83 -6.15 -2.45
CA VAL A 17 10.12 -5.48 -1.35
C VAL A 17 9.92 -4.01 -1.63
N GLU A 18 10.93 -3.33 -2.17
CA GLU A 18 10.86 -1.91 -2.51
C GLU A 18 9.83 -1.64 -3.60
N VAL A 19 9.79 -2.44 -4.67
CA VAL A 19 8.76 -2.37 -5.71
C VAL A 19 7.37 -2.54 -5.10
N TYR A 20 7.17 -3.56 -4.27
CA TYR A 20 5.86 -3.79 -3.65
C TYR A 20 5.45 -2.68 -2.65
N LYS A 21 6.41 -2.10 -1.92
CA LYS A 21 6.19 -0.91 -1.08
C LYS A 21 5.85 0.32 -1.92
N THR A 22 6.44 0.48 -3.12
CA THR A 22 6.09 1.57 -4.05
C THR A 22 4.69 1.44 -4.62
N LEU A 23 4.14 0.21 -4.64
CA LEU A 23 2.74 -0.07 -4.96
C LEU A 23 1.80 0.16 -3.76
N GLY A 24 2.32 0.65 -2.62
CA GLY A 24 1.55 1.03 -1.44
C GLY A 24 1.17 -0.13 -0.53
N ILE A 25 1.70 -1.34 -0.76
CA ILE A 25 1.39 -2.48 0.10
C ILE A 25 2.29 -2.40 1.35
N LYS A 26 1.67 -2.06 2.49
CA LYS A 26 2.30 -2.05 3.81
C LYS A 26 2.27 -3.45 4.43
N ASP A 27 3.25 -3.75 5.28
CA ASP A 27 3.40 -5.02 6.00
C ASP A 27 3.62 -6.28 5.14
N ILE A 28 4.34 -6.14 4.02
CA ILE A 28 4.85 -7.30 3.29
C ILE A 28 6.05 -7.91 4.03
N THR A 29 5.94 -9.21 4.30
CA THR A 29 7.07 -10.04 4.71
C THR A 29 7.34 -11.08 3.62
N ILE A 30 8.59 -11.17 3.14
CA ILE A 30 9.01 -12.29 2.30
C ILE A 30 9.20 -13.50 3.23
N GLU A 31 8.36 -14.52 3.10
CA GLU A 31 8.48 -15.77 3.87
C GLU A 31 9.53 -16.70 3.28
N SER A 32 9.60 -16.78 1.94
CA SER A 32 10.65 -17.56 1.28
C SER A 32 11.00 -17.03 -0.09
N PHE A 33 12.25 -17.30 -0.49
CA PHE A 33 12.77 -17.04 -1.81
C PHE A 33 13.55 -18.29 -2.23
N GLU A 34 12.96 -19.11 -3.08
CA GLU A 34 13.59 -20.31 -3.60
C GLU A 34 14.10 -20.06 -5.01
N THR A 35 15.39 -20.32 -5.24
CA THR A 35 15.96 -20.36 -6.58
C THR A 35 16.28 -21.80 -6.93
N ARG A 36 15.66 -22.31 -8.00
CA ARG A 36 15.96 -23.65 -8.53
C ARG A 36 16.66 -23.51 -9.87
N PHE A 37 17.88 -24.01 -9.94
CA PHE A 37 18.60 -24.15 -11.20
C PHE A 37 18.14 -25.43 -11.90
N ILE A 38 17.71 -25.30 -13.15
CA ILE A 38 17.34 -26.44 -13.99
C ILE A 38 18.61 -26.88 -14.71
N GLU A 39 19.20 -27.99 -14.26
CA GLU A 39 20.42 -28.54 -14.87
C GLU A 39 20.24 -28.77 -16.37
N GLY A 40 21.28 -28.42 -17.14
CA GLY A 40 21.34 -28.61 -18.59
C GLY A 40 20.62 -27.57 -19.44
N LYS A 41 20.06 -26.49 -18.86
CA LYS A 41 19.35 -25.46 -19.63
C LYS A 41 19.76 -24.01 -19.39
N ASP A 42 20.77 -23.71 -18.57
CA ASP A 42 21.09 -22.34 -18.13
C ASP A 42 19.84 -21.55 -17.66
N LYS A 43 18.87 -22.25 -17.06
CA LYS A 43 17.59 -21.69 -16.61
C LYS A 43 17.50 -21.77 -15.11
N ALA A 44 17.18 -20.65 -14.47
CA ALA A 44 16.79 -20.59 -13.07
C ALA A 44 15.29 -20.29 -12.97
N ALA A 45 14.61 -20.95 -12.04
CA ALA A 45 13.26 -20.64 -11.61
C ALA A 45 13.33 -19.99 -10.23
N ILE A 46 12.73 -18.81 -10.10
CA ILE A 46 12.65 -18.08 -8.83
C ILE A 46 11.21 -18.17 -8.33
N THR A 47 11.02 -18.66 -7.11
CA THR A 47 9.72 -18.72 -6.43
C THR A 47 9.79 -17.86 -5.18
N ILE A 48 8.87 -16.90 -5.08
CA ILE A 48 8.82 -15.94 -3.96
C ILE A 48 7.49 -16.13 -3.26
N THR A 49 7.55 -16.42 -1.95
CA THR A 49 6.37 -16.49 -1.09
C THR A 49 6.27 -15.21 -0.31
N ILE A 50 5.21 -14.44 -0.56
CA ILE A 50 4.92 -13.18 0.11
C ILE A 50 3.79 -13.42 1.09
N LYS A 51 4.01 -13.02 2.35
CA LYS A 51 2.95 -12.86 3.33
C LYS A 51 2.56 -11.40 3.37
N GLU A 52 1.39 -11.12 2.81
CA GLU A 52 0.68 -9.88 3.08
C GLU A 52 0.23 -9.93 4.55
N GLY A 53 0.48 -8.86 5.31
CA GLY A 53 0.05 -8.74 6.70
C GLY A 53 -1.47 -9.01 6.86
N ARG A 54 -1.92 -9.15 8.12
CA ARG A 54 -3.35 -9.34 8.37
C ARG A 54 -4.14 -8.16 7.77
N PRO A 55 -5.24 -8.42 7.03
CA PRO A 55 -6.11 -7.37 6.54
C PRO A 55 -6.51 -6.44 7.70
N ALA A 56 -6.05 -5.19 7.68
CA ALA A 56 -6.43 -4.21 8.69
C ALA A 56 -7.80 -3.64 8.31
N ALA A 57 -8.81 -3.89 9.13
CA ALA A 57 -10.09 -3.25 8.96
C ALA A 57 -9.98 -1.77 9.37
N ILE A 58 -10.54 -0.89 8.56
CA ILE A 58 -10.62 0.53 8.86
C ILE A 58 -11.67 0.73 9.94
N GLU A 59 -11.28 1.22 11.12
CA GLU A 59 -12.23 1.46 12.21
C GLU A 59 -12.94 2.80 12.05
N ASN A 60 -12.16 3.86 11.82
CA ASN A 60 -12.66 5.22 11.71
C ASN A 60 -12.02 5.97 10.55
N ILE A 61 -12.74 6.93 10.00
CA ILE A 61 -12.28 7.83 8.94
C ILE A 61 -12.63 9.25 9.38
N SER A 62 -11.62 10.08 9.59
CA SER A 62 -11.76 11.51 9.82
C SER A 62 -11.24 12.30 8.63
N ILE A 63 -11.88 13.44 8.36
CA ILE A 63 -11.40 14.41 7.38
C ILE A 63 -11.33 15.75 8.10
N GLU A 64 -10.16 16.37 8.04
CA GLU A 64 -9.87 17.66 8.66
C GLU A 64 -9.34 18.64 7.62
N GLY A 65 -9.39 19.94 7.93
CA GLY A 65 -8.89 21.00 7.04
C GLY A 65 -9.81 21.34 5.86
N ASN A 66 -10.95 20.65 5.70
CA ASN A 66 -11.97 21.01 4.73
C ASN A 66 -12.81 22.21 5.23
N ILE A 67 -12.82 23.30 4.47
CA ILE A 67 -13.54 24.54 4.83
C ILE A 67 -14.82 24.72 4.01
N LEU A 68 -14.81 24.29 2.75
CA LEU A 68 -15.88 24.60 1.79
C LEU A 68 -16.89 23.47 1.61
N ILE A 69 -16.41 22.23 1.66
CA ILE A 69 -17.23 21.04 1.50
C ILE A 69 -17.40 20.42 2.89
N PRO A 70 -18.64 20.21 3.37
CA PRO A 70 -18.88 19.54 4.64
C PRO A 70 -18.26 18.15 4.67
N THR A 71 -17.72 17.75 5.83
CA THR A 71 -17.09 16.43 6.02
C THR A 71 -18.02 15.29 5.63
N GLU A 72 -19.31 15.39 5.98
CA GLU A 72 -20.34 14.40 5.63
C GLU A 72 -20.50 14.22 4.11
N LYS A 73 -20.38 15.31 3.35
CA LYS A 73 -20.45 15.27 1.90
C LYS A 73 -19.21 14.59 1.30
N LEU A 74 -18.02 14.91 1.81
CA LEU A 74 -16.78 14.24 1.39
C LEU A 74 -16.81 12.74 1.74
N LEU A 75 -17.23 12.38 2.95
CA LEU A 75 -17.35 10.99 3.39
C LEU A 75 -18.36 10.19 2.57
N SER A 76 -19.45 10.82 2.12
CA SER A 76 -20.45 10.15 1.26
C SER A 76 -19.99 9.96 -0.19
N ASP A 77 -19.04 10.76 -0.67
CA ASP A 77 -18.53 10.70 -2.04
C ASP A 77 -17.38 9.71 -2.22
N ILE A 78 -16.59 9.46 -1.16
CA ILE A 78 -15.50 8.49 -1.19
C ILE A 78 -16.00 7.05 -1.01
N ARG A 79 -15.27 6.10 -1.59
CA ARG A 79 -15.65 4.67 -1.53
C ARG A 79 -15.26 3.98 -0.23
N ILE A 80 -14.23 4.51 0.43
CA ILE A 80 -13.68 3.98 1.68
C ILE A 80 -14.66 4.20 2.84
N LYS A 81 -14.93 3.14 3.60
CA LYS A 81 -15.86 3.15 4.74
C LYS A 81 -15.28 2.37 5.92
N SER A 82 -15.74 2.69 7.13
CA SER A 82 -15.49 1.85 8.31
C SER A 82 -15.93 0.40 8.04
N GLY A 83 -15.09 -0.54 8.47
CA GLY A 83 -15.24 -1.97 8.23
C GLY A 83 -14.66 -2.46 6.89
N ASN A 84 -14.24 -1.57 5.99
CA ASN A 84 -13.48 -1.99 4.80
C ASN A 84 -12.08 -2.45 5.18
N ILE A 85 -11.54 -3.42 4.45
CA ILE A 85 -10.13 -3.77 4.52
C ILE A 85 -9.33 -2.65 3.87
N TYR A 86 -8.37 -2.09 4.61
CA TYR A 86 -7.43 -1.12 4.07
C TYR A 86 -6.65 -1.73 2.91
N ASN A 87 -6.56 -0.98 1.83
CA ASN A 87 -5.59 -1.16 0.77
C ASN A 87 -5.25 0.22 0.19
N GLU A 88 -4.09 0.35 -0.44
CA GLU A 88 -3.65 1.66 -0.95
C GLU A 88 -4.60 2.21 -2.02
N GLU A 89 -5.13 1.36 -2.88
CA GLU A 89 -5.97 1.76 -4.00
C GLU A 89 -7.21 2.53 -3.53
N ILE A 90 -7.88 2.06 -2.48
CA ILE A 90 -9.06 2.74 -1.94
C ILE A 90 -8.72 4.08 -1.27
N ALA A 91 -7.54 4.20 -0.65
CA ALA A 91 -7.07 5.45 -0.04
C ALA A 91 -6.73 6.49 -1.11
N MET A 92 -5.99 6.08 -2.15
CA MET A 92 -5.66 6.92 -3.30
C MET A 92 -6.92 7.36 -4.07
N ASN A 93 -7.92 6.48 -4.19
CA ASN A 93 -9.21 6.84 -4.78
C ASN A 93 -9.92 7.94 -3.98
N ALA A 94 -9.90 7.85 -2.64
CA ALA A 94 -10.49 8.88 -1.78
C ALA A 94 -9.79 10.23 -1.97
N ILE A 95 -8.45 10.26 -1.98
CA ILE A 95 -7.66 11.47 -2.27
C ILE A 95 -8.06 12.08 -3.61
N HIS A 96 -8.15 11.25 -4.67
CA HIS A 96 -8.50 11.71 -6.00
C HIS A 96 -9.90 12.31 -6.06
N ILE A 97 -10.89 11.67 -5.42
CA ILE A 97 -12.27 12.16 -5.36
C ILE A 97 -12.33 13.50 -4.64
N ILE A 98 -11.73 13.60 -3.45
CA ILE A 98 -11.73 14.85 -2.65
C ILE A 98 -11.05 15.97 -3.45
N THR A 99 -9.86 15.71 -4.00
CA THR A 99 -9.13 16.68 -4.84
C THR A 99 -9.98 17.16 -6.02
N SER A 100 -10.66 16.23 -6.70
CA SER A 100 -11.52 16.54 -7.83
C SER A 100 -12.72 17.39 -7.46
N GLN A 101 -13.29 17.22 -6.25
CA GLN A 101 -14.40 18.07 -5.80
C GLN A 101 -13.95 19.53 -5.63
N TYR A 102 -12.78 19.76 -5.05
CA TYR A 102 -12.24 21.12 -4.92
C TYR A 102 -11.83 21.72 -6.27
N ILE A 103 -11.25 20.93 -7.18
CA ILE A 103 -10.94 21.40 -8.55
C ILE A 103 -12.22 21.85 -9.28
N LYS A 104 -13.32 21.11 -9.14
CA LYS A 104 -14.63 21.49 -9.73
C LYS A 104 -15.18 22.80 -9.18
N LEU A 105 -14.81 23.18 -7.95
CA LEU A 105 -15.14 24.47 -7.36
C LEU A 105 -14.20 25.61 -7.81
N GLY A 106 -13.20 25.32 -8.64
CA GLY A 106 -12.28 26.30 -9.21
C GLY A 106 -10.90 26.38 -8.54
N TYR A 107 -10.62 25.52 -7.55
CA TYR A 107 -9.34 25.51 -6.83
C TYR A 107 -8.28 24.73 -7.61
N LYS A 108 -7.18 25.39 -7.95
CA LYS A 108 -6.10 24.79 -8.76
C LYS A 108 -4.99 24.17 -7.93
N ASP A 109 -4.82 24.65 -6.70
CA ASP A 109 -3.81 24.19 -5.77
C ASP A 109 -4.52 23.54 -4.57
N VAL A 110 -4.67 22.23 -4.64
CA VAL A 110 -5.36 21.41 -3.65
C VAL A 110 -4.41 20.32 -3.21
N ASN A 111 -4.02 20.34 -1.94
CA ASN A 111 -3.21 19.31 -1.33
C ASN A 111 -4.09 18.45 -0.42
N VAL A 112 -4.15 17.15 -0.70
CA VAL A 112 -4.86 16.17 0.11
C VAL A 112 -3.88 15.05 0.42
N THR A 113 -3.64 14.81 1.70
CA THR A 113 -2.79 13.73 2.21
C THR A 113 -3.60 12.89 3.19
N TYR A 114 -3.10 11.70 3.51
CA TYR A 114 -3.66 10.87 4.57
C TYR A 114 -2.55 10.33 5.46
N SER A 115 -2.90 10.04 6.71
CA SER A 115 -2.09 9.30 7.66
C SER A 115 -2.90 8.14 8.20
N ILE A 116 -2.22 7.03 8.49
CA ILE A 116 -2.84 5.89 9.16
C ILE A 116 -2.41 5.95 10.61
N GLU A 117 -3.37 6.12 11.49
CA GLU A 117 -3.16 5.95 12.93
C GLU A 117 -3.48 4.51 13.30
N ASN A 118 -2.47 3.73 13.62
CA ASN A 118 -2.69 2.45 14.27
C ASN A 118 -3.14 2.76 15.70
N GLY A 119 -4.44 2.63 15.96
CA GLY A 119 -4.97 2.65 17.31
C GLY A 119 -4.12 1.70 18.15
N LYS A 120 -3.54 2.20 19.24
CA LYS A 120 -2.84 1.33 20.19
C LYS A 120 -3.80 0.21 20.54
N SER A 121 -3.50 -1.00 20.11
CA SER A 121 -4.09 -2.18 20.70
C SER A 121 -3.56 -2.21 22.13
N ASP A 122 -4.31 -1.62 23.07
CA ASP A 122 -4.17 -1.90 24.50
C ASP A 122 -4.50 -3.39 24.68
N ILE A 123 -3.51 -4.24 24.43
CA ILE A 123 -3.49 -5.60 24.95
C ILE A 123 -2.84 -5.48 26.32
N GLN A 124 -3.69 -5.72 27.31
CA GLN A 124 -3.40 -5.80 28.73
C GLN A 124 -2.33 -6.84 29.06
#